data_AF-A0A7L0P0F3-F1
#
_entry.id   AF-A0A7L0P0F3-F1
#
_cell.length_a   1.000
_cell.length_b   1.000
_cell.length_c   1.000
_cell.angle_alpha   90.00
_cell.angle_beta   90.00
_cell.angle_gamma   90.00
#
_symmetry.space_group_name_H-M   'P 1'
#
loop_
_entity.id
_entity.type
_entity.pdbx_description
1 polymer ?
#
loop_
_entity_poly.entity_id
_entity_poly.type
_entity_poly.pdbx_seq_one_letter_code
_entity_poly.pdbx_strand_id
1 'polypeptide(L)'
;LSEQVPQLVLSVPSVSNCSSCCCLPGCDCQWTDWIDMSYPNSSDPDSGDYETFENIKLHNSSWVCAKAENISCRATKFPDIPIADLGQTVKCDVDTGLICNNKDQQIGGIIPMPVCLNYEISVCCVPNIPECVTMTPTPTTSTTSSTTTGISTVSTTSSKTVTPETPSSPTTTTVPPSSTTSSSAPTTTTTITGSPTTTSTSPPV
;
A
#
# COMPACT_ATOMS: atom_id res chain seq x y z
N LEU A 1 -36.79 -20.37 52.41
CA LEU A 1 -35.47 -19.94 51.93
C LEU A 1 -35.03 -20.91 50.85
N SER A 2 -34.70 -20.34 49.68
CA SER A 2 -33.98 -20.88 48.52
C SER A 2 -33.93 -22.38 48.28
N GLU A 3 -34.63 -22.82 47.23
CA GLU A 3 -34.33 -24.05 46.51
C GLU A 3 -33.82 -23.67 45.11
N GLN A 4 -32.61 -24.15 44.79
CA GLN A 4 -31.80 -23.77 43.65
C GLN A 4 -32.22 -24.60 42.43
N VAL A 5 -32.66 -23.96 41.34
CA VAL A 5 -32.88 -24.63 40.04
C VAL A 5 -31.61 -24.47 39.19
N PRO A 6 -31.08 -25.54 38.57
CA PRO A 6 -29.84 -25.48 37.81
C PRO A 6 -30.04 -24.70 36.51
N GLN A 7 -29.23 -23.67 36.29
CA GLN A 7 -29.16 -22.99 34.98
C GLN A 7 -28.49 -23.92 33.98
N LEU A 8 -29.26 -24.31 32.95
CA LEU A 8 -28.75 -24.97 31.76
C LEU A 8 -27.78 -24.01 31.06
N VAL A 9 -26.48 -24.25 31.24
CA VAL A 9 -25.42 -23.59 30.46
C VAL A 9 -25.50 -24.10 29.02
N LEU A 10 -26.31 -23.46 28.18
CA LEU A 10 -26.16 -23.58 26.75
C LEU A 10 -24.92 -22.76 26.36
N SER A 11 -23.78 -23.45 26.32
CA SER A 11 -22.57 -22.96 25.69
C SER A 11 -22.92 -22.60 24.24
N VAL A 12 -23.09 -21.30 23.99
CA VAL A 12 -23.12 -20.77 22.64
C VAL A 12 -21.79 -21.20 22.01
N PRO A 13 -21.76 -21.90 20.86
CA PRO A 13 -20.51 -22.08 20.17
C PRO A 13 -20.01 -20.67 19.87
N SER A 14 -18.86 -20.32 20.45
CA SER A 14 -18.08 -19.17 20.04
C SER A 14 -18.01 -19.23 18.54
N VAL A 15 -18.72 -18.32 17.85
CA VAL A 15 -18.61 -18.20 16.41
C VAL A 15 -17.19 -17.73 16.22
N SER A 16 -16.32 -18.70 15.91
CA SER A 16 -14.91 -18.49 15.71
C SER A 16 -14.78 -17.32 14.76
N ASN A 17 -14.26 -16.24 15.32
CA ASN A 17 -13.69 -15.11 14.64
C ASN A 17 -13.17 -15.58 13.28
N CYS A 18 -13.71 -15.05 12.18
CA CYS A 18 -13.23 -15.40 10.85
C CYS A 18 -11.87 -14.71 10.65
N SER A 19 -10.86 -15.18 11.38
CA SER A 19 -9.44 -14.90 11.18
C SER A 19 -8.92 -15.63 9.94
N SER A 20 -9.76 -15.87 8.93
CA SER A 20 -9.41 -16.74 7.79
C SER A 20 -9.87 -16.21 6.44
N CYS A 21 -10.13 -14.90 6.30
CA CYS A 21 -10.25 -14.30 4.96
C CYS A 21 -8.89 -13.83 4.39
N CYS A 22 -7.83 -13.77 5.20
CA CYS A 22 -6.47 -13.43 4.75
C CYS A 22 -5.51 -14.63 4.72
N CYS A 23 -6.00 -15.86 4.83
CA CYS A 23 -5.16 -17.06 4.91
C CYS A 23 -5.25 -17.95 3.67
N LEU A 24 -5.82 -17.46 2.56
CA LEU A 24 -5.71 -18.14 1.28
C LEU A 24 -4.27 -17.98 0.77
N PRO A 25 -3.54 -19.09 0.51
CA PRO A 25 -2.23 -19.02 -0.11
C PRO A 25 -2.31 -18.21 -1.42
N GLY A 26 -1.55 -17.12 -1.52
CA GLY A 26 -1.54 -16.25 -2.70
C GLY A 26 -2.38 -14.97 -2.61
N CYS A 27 -3.02 -14.68 -1.47
CA CYS A 27 -3.60 -13.36 -1.18
C CYS A 27 -2.64 -12.40 -0.47
N ASP A 28 -1.38 -12.80 -0.27
CA ASP A 28 -0.36 -11.90 0.26
C ASP A 28 -0.17 -10.70 -0.68
N CYS A 29 -0.03 -9.51 -0.10
CA CYS A 29 0.24 -8.33 -0.89
C CYS A 29 1.64 -8.41 -1.49
N GLN A 30 1.78 -7.89 -2.71
CA GLN A 30 3.06 -7.80 -3.40
C GLN A 30 3.49 -6.35 -3.49
N TRP A 31 4.74 -6.09 -3.12
CA TRP A 31 5.34 -4.77 -3.25
C TRP A 31 5.53 -4.41 -4.72
N THR A 32 5.13 -3.20 -5.08
CA THR A 32 5.46 -2.61 -6.37
C THR A 32 6.94 -2.24 -6.42
N ASP A 33 7.45 -2.05 -7.63
CA ASP A 33 8.63 -1.20 -7.81
C ASP A 33 8.37 0.21 -7.24
N TRP A 34 9.44 0.97 -7.06
CA TRP A 34 9.33 2.36 -6.64
C TRP A 34 8.66 3.21 -7.72
N ILE A 35 7.70 4.02 -7.31
CA ILE A 35 6.86 4.87 -8.15
C ILE A 35 7.21 6.31 -7.83
N ASP A 36 7.60 7.05 -8.87
CA ASP A 36 8.06 8.44 -8.85
C ASP A 36 7.48 9.10 -10.11
N MET A 37 6.34 9.79 -9.97
CA MET A 37 5.57 10.35 -11.08
C MET A 37 5.41 11.87 -10.97
N SER A 38 5.64 12.45 -9.81
CA SER A 38 5.59 13.89 -9.55
C SER A 38 6.94 14.42 -9.08
N TYR A 39 7.15 15.72 -9.30
CA TYR A 39 8.40 16.39 -8.95
C TYR A 39 8.10 17.78 -8.38
N PRO A 40 8.71 18.16 -7.25
CA PRO A 40 8.48 19.48 -6.67
C PRO A 40 9.12 20.58 -7.51
N ASN A 41 8.33 21.62 -7.82
CA ASN A 41 8.84 22.83 -8.46
C ASN A 41 9.32 23.83 -7.39
N SER A 42 10.63 24.03 -7.30
CA SER A 42 11.23 24.95 -6.32
C SER A 42 10.86 26.42 -6.49
N SER A 43 10.31 26.81 -7.64
CA SER A 43 9.91 28.20 -7.92
C SER A 43 8.44 28.48 -7.59
N ASP A 44 7.67 27.45 -7.26
CA ASP A 44 6.23 27.54 -7.05
C ASP A 44 5.85 27.05 -5.63
N PRO A 45 5.41 27.96 -4.73
CA PRO A 45 4.98 27.60 -3.38
C PRO A 45 3.74 26.69 -3.33
N ASP A 46 2.89 26.74 -4.36
CA ASP A 46 1.69 25.88 -4.46
C ASP A 46 2.00 24.51 -5.10
N SER A 47 3.23 24.33 -5.56
CA SER A 47 3.76 23.03 -5.97
C SER A 47 4.16 22.18 -4.76
N GLY A 48 4.63 20.98 -5.04
CA GLY A 48 4.93 19.96 -4.04
C GLY A 48 5.23 18.65 -4.76
N ASP A 49 5.23 17.59 -3.98
CA ASP A 49 5.45 16.24 -4.48
C ASP A 49 4.29 15.33 -4.04
N TYR A 50 3.74 14.60 -5.00
CA TYR A 50 2.39 14.02 -4.94
C TYR A 50 2.35 12.61 -5.56
N GLU A 51 2.98 11.64 -4.91
CA GLU A 51 2.83 10.23 -5.24
C GLU A 51 1.50 9.68 -4.69
N THR A 52 0.38 10.31 -5.06
CA THR A 52 -0.96 9.86 -4.68
C THR A 52 -1.44 8.79 -5.65
N PHE A 53 -2.29 7.86 -5.20
CA PHE A 53 -2.82 6.82 -6.09
C PHE A 53 -3.62 7.39 -7.26
N GLU A 54 -4.28 8.54 -7.06
CA GLU A 54 -4.94 9.27 -8.14
C GLU A 54 -3.92 9.77 -9.17
N ASN A 55 -2.85 10.43 -8.72
CA ASN A 55 -1.81 10.95 -9.60
C ASN A 55 -1.09 9.83 -10.36
N ILE A 56 -0.75 8.74 -9.67
CA ILE A 56 -0.13 7.56 -10.27
C ILE A 56 -1.03 6.97 -11.36
N LYS A 57 -2.33 6.86 -11.11
CA LYS A 57 -3.28 6.34 -12.10
C LYS A 57 -3.49 7.28 -13.29
N LEU A 58 -3.41 8.60 -13.07
CA LEU A 58 -3.48 9.61 -14.14
C LEU A 58 -2.29 9.50 -15.10
N HIS A 59 -1.08 9.30 -14.57
CA HIS A 59 0.12 9.17 -15.39
C HIS A 59 0.38 7.73 -15.88
N ASN A 60 -0.10 6.71 -15.17
CA ASN A 60 -0.01 5.30 -15.53
C ASN A 60 -1.38 4.62 -15.35
N SER A 61 -2.20 4.69 -16.39
CA SER A 61 -3.56 4.12 -16.40
C SER A 61 -3.61 2.60 -16.26
N SER A 62 -2.48 1.91 -16.48
CA SER A 62 -2.35 0.46 -16.31
C SER A 62 -1.96 0.05 -14.89
N TRP A 63 -1.62 1.00 -14.02
CA TRP A 63 -1.35 0.71 -12.62
C TRP A 63 -2.65 0.33 -11.90
N VAL A 64 -2.65 -0.84 -11.27
CA VAL A 64 -3.80 -1.41 -10.57
C VAL A 64 -3.37 -1.91 -9.20
N CYS A 65 -3.95 -1.33 -8.15
CA CYS A 65 -3.85 -1.79 -6.78
C CYS A 65 -5.27 -1.94 -6.23
N ALA A 66 -5.73 -3.18 -6.04
CA ALA A 66 -7.10 -3.43 -5.58
C ALA A 66 -7.31 -2.94 -4.15
N LYS A 67 -6.30 -3.20 -3.31
CA LYS A 67 -6.21 -2.79 -1.93
C LYS A 67 -4.73 -2.61 -1.60
N ALA A 68 -4.38 -1.43 -1.08
CA ALA A 68 -3.07 -1.20 -0.47
C ALA A 68 -3.12 -1.71 0.98
N GLU A 69 -2.30 -2.70 1.31
CA GLU A 69 -2.16 -3.18 2.70
C GLU A 69 -1.07 -2.41 3.45
N ASN A 70 -0.05 -1.95 2.71
CA ASN A 70 1.08 -1.24 3.27
C ASN A 70 1.71 -0.29 2.25
N ILE A 71 2.46 0.69 2.74
CA ILE A 71 3.15 1.69 1.94
C ILE A 71 4.53 1.94 2.53
N SER A 72 5.50 2.16 1.65
CA SER A 72 6.83 2.66 1.99
C SER A 72 7.08 3.92 1.19
N CYS A 73 7.53 4.97 1.86
CA CYS A 73 7.89 6.24 1.24
C CYS A 73 9.33 6.60 1.60
N ARG A 74 10.08 7.12 0.62
CA ARG A 74 11.45 7.60 0.85
C ARG A 74 11.79 8.75 -0.07
N ALA A 75 12.77 9.57 0.32
CA ALA A 75 13.34 10.57 -0.56
C ALA A 75 14.33 9.91 -1.53
N THR A 76 14.21 10.16 -2.84
CA THR A 76 15.05 9.54 -3.87
C THR A 76 16.54 9.80 -3.64
N LYS A 77 16.90 10.99 -3.15
CA LYS A 77 18.29 11.39 -2.86
C LYS A 77 18.80 10.91 -1.49
N PHE A 78 17.92 10.52 -0.59
CA PHE A 78 18.25 10.12 0.78
C PHE A 78 17.50 8.85 1.18
N PRO A 79 17.67 7.73 0.44
CA PRO A 79 16.87 6.53 0.63
C PRO A 79 17.12 5.84 1.99
N ASP A 80 18.29 6.07 2.58
CA ASP A 80 18.70 5.47 3.86
C ASP A 80 18.29 6.32 5.09
N ILE A 81 17.76 7.52 4.87
CA ILE A 81 17.29 8.40 5.94
C ILE A 81 15.78 8.20 6.09
N PRO A 82 15.29 7.82 7.29
CA PRO A 82 13.86 7.73 7.54
C PRO A 82 13.15 9.05 7.22
N ILE A 83 11.96 8.98 6.61
CA ILE A 83 11.23 10.17 6.18
C ILE A 83 10.97 11.17 7.32
N ALA A 84 10.74 10.65 8.53
CA ALA A 84 10.53 11.44 9.74
C ALA A 84 11.77 12.24 10.16
N ASP A 85 12.97 11.79 9.79
CA ASP A 85 14.25 12.41 10.16
C ASP A 85 14.71 13.44 9.13
N LEU A 86 14.05 13.53 7.96
CA LEU A 86 14.37 14.52 6.92
C LEU A 86 14.01 15.96 7.33
N GLY A 87 13.14 16.12 8.33
CA GLY A 87 12.68 17.42 8.80
C GLY A 87 11.66 18.09 7.89
N GLN A 88 10.98 17.33 7.03
CA GLN A 88 9.92 17.82 6.14
C GLN A 88 8.53 17.39 6.65
N THR A 89 7.53 18.23 6.40
CA THR A 89 6.12 17.90 6.65
C THR A 89 5.62 17.06 5.48
N VAL A 90 5.59 15.73 5.65
CA VAL A 90 5.17 14.79 4.61
C VAL A 90 4.10 13.85 5.17
N LYS A 91 3.02 13.67 4.43
CA LYS A 91 2.00 12.65 4.69
C LYS A 91 2.30 11.43 3.81
N CYS A 92 2.39 10.26 4.41
CA CYS A 92 2.62 8.97 3.75
C CYS A 92 1.71 7.93 4.39
N ASP A 93 0.66 7.50 3.69
CA ASP A 93 -0.32 6.53 4.19
C ASP A 93 -0.96 5.70 3.08
N VAL A 94 -1.50 4.55 3.49
CA VAL A 94 -2.09 3.54 2.60
C VAL A 94 -3.42 3.96 1.98
N ASP A 95 -4.05 5.03 2.44
CA ASP A 95 -5.32 5.50 1.88
C ASP A 95 -5.10 6.49 0.73
N THR A 96 -4.04 7.30 0.83
CA THR A 96 -3.80 8.43 -0.06
C THR A 96 -2.57 8.26 -0.95
N GLY A 97 -1.53 7.58 -0.45
CA GLY A 97 -0.17 7.63 -1.02
C GLY A 97 0.70 8.62 -0.27
N LEU A 98 1.52 9.39 -1.00
CA LEU A 98 2.36 10.45 -0.44
C LEU A 98 1.91 11.85 -0.89
N ILE A 99 1.91 12.79 0.05
CA ILE A 99 1.68 14.21 -0.18
C ILE A 99 2.73 15.01 0.58
N CYS A 100 3.44 15.85 -0.16
CA CYS A 100 4.27 16.93 0.36
C CYS A 100 3.89 18.23 -0.35
N ASN A 101 3.53 19.28 0.39
CA ASN A 101 3.31 20.60 -0.20
C ASN A 101 4.48 21.53 0.11
N ASN A 102 4.96 22.32 -0.87
CA ASN A 102 6.07 23.25 -0.66
C ASN A 102 5.73 24.31 0.41
N LYS A 103 4.51 24.86 0.36
CA LYS A 103 4.01 25.85 1.34
C LYS A 103 4.02 25.38 2.81
N ASP A 104 4.03 24.08 3.05
CA ASP A 104 4.05 23.50 4.41
C ASP A 104 5.49 23.25 4.91
N GLN A 105 6.49 23.46 4.07
CA GLN A 105 7.90 23.23 4.41
C GLN A 105 8.52 24.46 5.07
N GLN A 106 9.36 24.19 6.06
CA GLN A 106 10.16 25.22 6.74
C GLN A 106 11.62 25.06 6.37
N ILE A 107 12.39 26.15 6.46
CA ILE A 107 13.84 26.07 6.36
C ILE A 107 14.34 25.30 7.58
N GLY A 108 14.98 24.14 7.37
CA GLY A 108 15.47 23.29 8.45
C GLY A 108 15.66 21.84 8.02
N GLY A 109 16.26 21.02 8.89
CA GLY A 109 16.56 19.62 8.58
C GLY A 109 17.76 19.46 7.65
N ILE A 110 17.72 18.45 6.78
CA ILE A 110 18.82 18.14 5.84
C ILE A 110 18.89 19.14 4.68
N ILE A 111 17.80 19.87 4.39
CA ILE A 111 17.69 20.77 3.22
C ILE A 111 17.47 22.23 3.65
N PRO A 112 18.29 23.18 3.19
CA PRO A 112 18.20 24.59 3.60
C PRO A 112 17.15 25.41 2.83
N MET A 113 16.09 24.80 2.31
CA MET A 113 15.07 25.47 1.49
C MET A 113 13.65 24.97 1.85
N PRO A 114 12.62 25.84 1.81
CA PRO A 114 11.23 25.47 2.09
C PRO A 114 10.58 24.86 0.84
N VAL A 115 11.14 23.76 0.34
CA VAL A 115 10.67 23.03 -0.85
C VAL A 115 10.71 21.55 -0.52
N CYS A 116 9.70 20.80 -0.95
CA CYS A 116 9.68 19.35 -0.85
C CYS A 116 10.93 18.73 -1.49
N LEU A 117 11.43 17.66 -0.88
CA LEU A 117 12.32 16.74 -1.56
C LEU A 117 11.53 15.98 -2.64
N ASN A 118 12.26 15.36 -3.56
CA ASN A 118 11.69 14.36 -4.44
C ASN A 118 11.57 13.04 -3.67
N TYR A 119 10.37 12.50 -3.65
CA TYR A 119 9.98 11.28 -2.99
C TYR A 119 9.53 10.25 -4.02
N GLU A 120 9.59 9.00 -3.59
CA GLU A 120 9.02 7.88 -4.32
C GLU A 120 8.34 6.95 -3.32
N ILE A 121 7.35 6.20 -3.80
CA ILE A 121 6.63 5.23 -2.98
C ILE A 121 6.70 3.81 -3.54
N SER A 122 6.69 2.82 -2.65
CA SER A 122 6.40 1.43 -2.98
C SER A 122 5.15 1.03 -2.20
N VAL A 123 4.26 0.28 -2.83
CA VAL A 123 2.95 -0.07 -2.26
C VAL A 123 2.82 -1.59 -2.23
N CYS A 124 2.42 -2.14 -1.09
CA CYS A 124 2.09 -3.56 -0.98
C CYS A 124 0.64 -3.76 -1.40
N CYS A 125 0.43 -4.19 -2.64
CA CYS A 125 -0.89 -4.32 -3.25
C CYS A 125 -1.38 -5.76 -3.22
N VAL A 126 -2.61 -5.96 -2.76
CA VAL A 126 -3.29 -7.25 -2.87
C VAL A 126 -3.59 -7.53 -4.35
N PRO A 127 -3.32 -8.74 -4.85
CA PRO A 127 -3.71 -9.11 -6.21
C PRO A 127 -5.22 -8.95 -6.42
N ASN A 128 -5.62 -8.56 -7.63
CA ASN A 128 -7.02 -8.30 -7.99
C ASN A 128 -7.79 -9.61 -8.22
N ILE A 129 -7.81 -10.47 -7.19
CA ILE A 129 -8.52 -11.73 -7.14
C ILE A 129 -9.72 -11.52 -6.22
N PRO A 130 -10.97 -11.78 -6.66
CA PRO A 130 -12.18 -11.47 -5.89
C PRO A 130 -12.18 -12.03 -4.46
N GLU A 131 -11.60 -13.22 -4.28
CA GLU A 131 -11.49 -13.90 -2.99
C GLU A 131 -10.59 -13.15 -1.99
N CYS A 132 -9.60 -12.39 -2.47
CA CYS A 132 -8.67 -11.63 -1.62
C CYS A 132 -9.20 -10.22 -1.26
N VAL A 133 -10.15 -9.68 -2.03
CA VAL A 133 -10.65 -8.30 -1.89
C VAL A 133 -11.94 -8.22 -1.05
N THR A 134 -12.61 -9.36 -0.79
CA THR A 134 -13.91 -9.39 -0.13
C THR A 134 -13.80 -9.31 1.40
N MET A 135 -13.70 -8.11 1.97
CA MET A 135 -14.11 -7.85 3.36
C MET A 135 -14.75 -6.46 3.51
N THR A 136 -16.06 -6.41 3.32
CA THR A 136 -16.91 -5.41 4.00
C THR A 136 -18.04 -6.17 4.69
N PRO A 137 -18.13 -6.17 6.03
CA PRO A 137 -19.35 -6.62 6.68
C PRO A 137 -20.44 -5.60 6.35
N THR A 138 -21.35 -5.96 5.44
CA THR A 138 -22.59 -5.20 5.28
C THR A 138 -23.30 -5.17 6.63
N PRO A 139 -23.61 -4.00 7.22
CA PRO A 139 -24.41 -3.96 8.43
C PRO A 139 -25.78 -4.53 8.09
N THR A 140 -26.03 -5.76 8.52
CA THR A 140 -27.36 -6.36 8.41
C THR A 140 -28.22 -5.69 9.48
N THR A 141 -28.94 -4.65 9.08
CA THR A 141 -29.94 -3.99 9.93
C THR A 141 -30.98 -5.05 10.29
N SER A 142 -30.85 -5.61 11.48
CA SER A 142 -31.80 -6.57 12.03
C SER A 142 -33.03 -5.79 12.50
N THR A 143 -33.96 -5.54 11.57
CA THR A 143 -35.29 -5.01 11.91
C THR A 143 -36.00 -6.04 12.79
N THR A 144 -36.05 -5.77 14.09
CA THR A 144 -36.81 -6.58 15.05
C THR A 144 -38.28 -6.28 14.86
N SER A 145 -38.93 -6.99 13.94
CA SER A 145 -40.38 -6.95 13.77
C SER A 145 -41.03 -7.84 14.83
N SER A 146 -41.63 -7.21 15.84
CA SER A 146 -42.50 -7.87 16.81
C SER A 146 -43.69 -8.54 16.11
N THR A 147 -43.77 -9.86 16.18
CA THR A 147 -44.89 -10.66 15.63
C THR A 147 -46.02 -10.72 16.64
N THR A 148 -47.19 -10.20 16.26
CA THR A 148 -48.48 -10.51 16.92
C THR A 148 -49.14 -11.68 16.19
N THR A 149 -49.60 -12.62 16.99
CA THR A 149 -50.25 -13.90 16.68
C THR A 149 -51.39 -13.80 15.66
N GLY A 150 -51.38 -14.69 14.66
CA GLY A 150 -52.49 -14.90 13.73
C GLY A 150 -52.40 -16.26 13.04
N ILE A 151 -53.22 -17.19 13.52
CA ILE A 151 -53.48 -18.54 12.98
C ILE A 151 -53.91 -18.50 11.51
N SER A 152 -53.30 -19.32 10.63
CA SER A 152 -53.99 -20.38 9.85
C SER A 152 -53.17 -20.95 8.66
N THR A 153 -53.17 -22.29 8.61
CA THR A 153 -53.28 -23.21 7.46
C THR A 153 -52.19 -23.35 6.37
N VAL A 154 -51.59 -24.55 6.39
CA VAL A 154 -51.39 -25.56 5.30
C VAL A 154 -50.85 -25.10 3.94
N SER A 155 -49.71 -25.68 3.51
CA SER A 155 -49.57 -26.51 2.27
C SER A 155 -48.11 -26.74 1.83
N THR A 156 -47.67 -28.01 1.94
CA THR A 156 -46.96 -28.86 0.94
C THR A 156 -45.79 -28.35 0.04
N THR A 157 -44.65 -29.05 0.19
CA THR A 157 -44.00 -29.94 -0.82
C THR A 157 -42.91 -29.44 -1.81
N SER A 158 -41.83 -30.24 -1.84
CA SER A 158 -40.82 -30.52 -2.90
C SER A 158 -39.70 -29.50 -3.14
N SER A 159 -38.39 -29.80 -3.04
CA SER A 159 -37.48 -30.90 -3.48
C SER A 159 -36.70 -30.55 -4.77
N LYS A 160 -35.45 -31.08 -4.86
CA LYS A 160 -34.44 -31.14 -5.97
C LYS A 160 -33.27 -30.18 -5.74
N THR A 161 -32.07 -30.60 -5.35
CA THR A 161 -31.11 -31.59 -5.91
C THR A 161 -30.74 -31.29 -7.35
N VAL A 162 -29.55 -30.69 -7.55
CA VAL A 162 -28.82 -30.72 -8.82
C VAL A 162 -27.32 -30.78 -8.52
N THR A 163 -26.71 -31.89 -8.91
CA THR A 163 -25.27 -32.14 -9.03
C THR A 163 -24.77 -31.54 -10.35
N PRO A 164 -23.53 -31.04 -10.42
CA PRO A 164 -22.65 -31.42 -11.55
C PRO A 164 -21.20 -31.64 -11.07
N GLU A 165 -20.65 -32.85 -11.22
CA GLU A 165 -19.79 -33.31 -12.33
C GLU A 165 -18.49 -32.51 -12.53
N THR A 166 -17.39 -33.19 -12.18
CA THR A 166 -15.99 -32.91 -12.50
C THR A 166 -15.74 -33.08 -14.00
N PRO A 167 -14.80 -32.34 -14.61
CA PRO A 167 -13.68 -33.07 -15.21
C PRO A 167 -12.31 -32.36 -15.17
N SER A 168 -11.31 -33.17 -14.83
CA SER A 168 -9.92 -33.27 -15.31
C SER A 168 -9.14 -32.09 -15.92
N SER A 169 -7.91 -32.00 -15.39
CA SER A 169 -6.69 -31.34 -15.89
C SER A 169 -6.36 -31.63 -17.38
N PRO A 170 -5.48 -30.84 -18.01
CA PRO A 170 -4.10 -31.34 -18.06
C PRO A 170 -3.00 -30.30 -17.79
N THR A 171 -1.94 -30.88 -17.25
CA THR A 171 -0.58 -30.44 -17.02
C THR A 171 0.09 -29.86 -18.27
N THR A 172 0.86 -28.78 -18.12
CA THR A 172 1.99 -28.49 -19.03
C THR A 172 3.21 -28.00 -18.26
N THR A 173 4.33 -28.49 -18.77
CA THR A 173 5.63 -28.65 -18.14
C THR A 173 6.53 -27.44 -18.39
N THR A 174 7.28 -27.10 -17.35
CA THR A 174 8.62 -26.47 -17.27
C THR A 174 9.51 -26.65 -18.51
N VAL A 175 10.38 -25.67 -18.87
CA VAL A 175 11.83 -25.54 -18.55
C VAL A 175 12.38 -24.15 -19.06
N PRO A 176 13.64 -23.70 -18.85
CA PRO A 176 13.98 -22.48 -18.09
C PRO A 176 14.82 -21.46 -18.94
N PRO A 177 15.46 -20.42 -18.36
CA PRO A 177 16.01 -19.29 -19.12
C PRO A 177 17.48 -19.50 -19.54
N SER A 178 17.84 -18.95 -20.71
CA SER A 178 19.24 -18.75 -21.10
C SER A 178 19.67 -17.31 -20.80
N SER A 179 20.52 -17.20 -19.79
CA SER A 179 21.49 -16.12 -19.59
C SER A 179 22.57 -16.13 -20.67
N THR A 180 23.08 -14.96 -21.08
CA THR A 180 24.53 -14.63 -21.06
C THR A 180 24.83 -13.22 -21.59
N THR A 181 25.41 -12.41 -20.69
CA THR A 181 26.57 -11.52 -20.84
C THR A 181 26.70 -10.58 -22.05
N SER A 182 26.92 -9.29 -21.76
CA SER A 182 28.09 -8.55 -22.26
C SER A 182 28.42 -7.37 -21.35
N SER A 183 29.61 -7.47 -20.75
CA SER A 183 30.31 -6.50 -19.93
C SER A 183 31.22 -5.64 -20.83
N SER A 184 31.26 -4.33 -20.61
CA SER A 184 32.43 -3.49 -20.97
C SER A 184 32.37 -2.11 -20.30
N ALA A 185 33.14 -1.96 -19.23
CA ALA A 185 33.84 -0.76 -18.75
C ALA A 185 34.81 -1.25 -17.67
N PRO A 186 36.04 -0.69 -17.47
CA PRO A 186 36.34 0.73 -17.52
C PRO A 186 37.72 1.05 -18.15
N THR A 187 38.16 2.32 -18.04
CA THR A 187 39.51 2.82 -17.65
C THR A 187 39.89 4.08 -18.43
N THR A 188 40.71 4.94 -17.81
CA THR A 188 41.55 6.06 -18.33
C THR A 188 40.94 7.45 -18.02
N THR A 189 41.56 8.45 -17.38
CA THR A 189 42.88 8.66 -16.76
C THR A 189 42.83 9.92 -15.89
N THR A 190 43.62 9.92 -14.82
CA THR A 190 43.96 11.01 -13.91
C THR A 190 44.65 12.18 -14.61
N THR A 191 44.22 13.42 -14.37
CA THR A 191 45.04 14.61 -14.64
C THR A 191 44.99 15.53 -13.43
N ILE A 192 46.13 15.63 -12.74
CA ILE A 192 46.39 16.53 -11.61
C ILE A 192 47.18 17.69 -12.20
N THR A 193 46.62 18.90 -12.22
CA THR A 193 47.37 20.10 -12.61
C THR A 193 46.97 21.30 -11.76
N GLY A 194 47.87 21.67 -10.85
CA GLY A 194 48.34 23.04 -10.63
C GLY A 194 47.35 24.08 -10.11
N SER A 195 47.34 24.25 -8.79
CA SER A 195 46.99 25.51 -8.12
C SER A 195 48.08 26.56 -8.34
N PRO A 196 47.73 27.83 -8.63
CA PRO A 196 48.56 28.96 -8.24
C PRO A 196 47.97 29.65 -7.00
N THR A 197 48.78 29.64 -5.94
CA THR A 197 48.69 30.51 -4.76
C THR A 197 48.69 31.97 -5.18
N THR A 198 47.70 32.75 -4.73
CA THR A 198 47.79 34.22 -4.67
C THR A 198 47.52 34.69 -3.24
N THR A 199 48.61 35.03 -2.55
CA THR A 199 48.60 35.72 -1.27
C THR A 199 48.31 37.19 -1.53
N SER A 200 47.15 37.69 -1.10
CA SER A 200 46.85 39.13 -1.07
C SER A 200 47.02 39.65 0.36
N THR A 201 48.13 40.35 0.57
CA THR A 201 48.47 41.07 1.79
C THR A 201 47.82 42.45 1.73
N SER A 202 46.90 42.75 2.65
CA SER A 202 46.43 44.12 2.91
C SER A 202 47.44 44.83 3.82
N PRO A 203 47.93 46.04 3.48
CA PRO A 203 48.68 46.86 4.42
C PRO A 203 47.74 47.58 5.41
N PRO A 204 48.21 47.91 6.62
CA PRO A 204 47.44 48.70 7.57
C PRO A 204 47.66 50.19 7.32
N VAL A 205 46.56 50.97 7.31
CA VAL A 205 46.29 52.24 8.03
C VAL A 205 44.94 52.76 7.53
#